data_AF-A0A933GL62-F1
#
_entry.id   AF-A0A933GL62-F1
#
_cell.length_a   1.000
_cell.length_b   1.000
_cell.length_c   1.000
_cell.angle_alpha   90.00
_cell.angle_beta   90.00
_cell.angle_gamma   90.00
#
_symmetry.space_group_name_H-M   'P 1'
#
loop_
_entity.id
_entity.type
_entity.pdbx_description
1 polymer ?
#
loop_
_entity_poly.entity_id
_entity_poly.type
_entity_poly.pdbx_seq_one_letter_code
_entity_poly.pdbx_strand_id
1 'polypeptide(L)'
;MTKKAKALAVPSTARAAEEEFIDYAKLELLLKPVIKKDVAEVDEAAIQEISLALSRKEEAFFHYLVKKIERLDEKAQLNLLKIAHNLISKRFISLVSPLVLSPKTSLAFQLLLIQLIQKIASDNFQEEKMVLERVCHALDFILSGTETVSSQVEEIIGLPREIFLKILPLLAKEGPQVIPLFKSILAQVREDQDLIIGIIEALGHIDHSEAVSLLQGLLKEKGNKLVLKAVKRSLYQLKTKGLETEEMGPPIIVTIPRPDFKIINAWASRIDPFGYRLVLCSKMKPLGGVHVIYLILKEIPGIEKCWVMEFKKKEYQSFYQGVLKDEPCIEISSDHLLFLFYEALDRMNFLHEQISEETYQAKSILGDFDMSGFQHPVYSSLHKEKIAVEGWLLDRADKLLEQKECAGWQFLEEKLRKYYDEIRGLDNRTVIVSPQFKQAETTEIYEKALMELVDETMRKALTRRLEETAYLFVKTDRLLEAKMAIAAAVGLEKGLTGKHPILKEMLKYSLELIERKEKGEASEEVEDRGRLITL
;
A
#
# COMPACT_ATOMS: atom_id res chain seq x y z
N MET A 1 -20.24 -29.65 36.20
CA MET A 1 -20.98 -29.38 34.94
C MET A 1 -19.98 -29.39 33.79
N THR A 2 -19.91 -30.51 33.08
CA THR A 2 -18.95 -30.82 32.01
C THR A 2 -19.61 -30.64 30.65
N LYS A 3 -19.06 -29.78 29.77
CA LYS A 3 -19.47 -29.68 28.36
C LYS A 3 -18.49 -30.45 27.48
N LYS A 4 -18.99 -31.52 26.87
CA LYS A 4 -18.35 -32.39 25.88
C LYS A 4 -18.22 -31.70 24.52
N ALA A 5 -17.08 -31.89 23.89
CA ALA A 5 -16.82 -31.60 22.48
C ALA A 5 -17.57 -32.58 21.56
N LYS A 6 -18.10 -32.08 20.45
CA LYS A 6 -18.87 -32.81 19.44
C LYS A 6 -17.96 -33.03 18.22
N ALA A 7 -17.58 -34.27 17.95
CA ALA A 7 -16.84 -34.66 16.75
C ALA A 7 -17.80 -34.69 15.55
N LEU A 8 -17.40 -34.06 14.43
CA LEU A 8 -18.08 -34.15 13.14
C LEU A 8 -17.52 -35.33 12.34
N ALA A 9 -18.43 -36.16 11.83
CA ALA A 9 -18.17 -37.26 10.92
C ALA A 9 -18.04 -36.76 9.47
N VAL A 10 -17.09 -37.33 8.73
CA VAL A 10 -16.91 -37.16 7.28
C VAL A 10 -17.79 -38.18 6.54
N PRO A 11 -18.60 -37.81 5.53
CA PRO A 11 -19.37 -38.78 4.77
C PRO A 11 -18.53 -39.43 3.66
N SER A 12 -18.49 -40.76 3.71
CA SER A 12 -18.05 -41.67 2.66
C SER A 12 -19.00 -41.58 1.45
N THR A 13 -18.57 -40.93 0.37
CA THR A 13 -19.12 -41.10 -0.99
C THR A 13 -17.99 -41.01 -2.02
N ALA A 14 -17.25 -42.10 -2.18
CA ALA A 14 -16.29 -42.29 -3.25
C ALA A 14 -16.41 -43.74 -3.75
N ARG A 15 -17.47 -44.01 -4.53
CA ARG A 15 -17.65 -45.24 -5.33
C ARG A 15 -18.90 -45.10 -6.20
N ALA A 16 -18.81 -44.33 -7.28
CA ALA A 16 -19.64 -44.45 -8.49
C ALA A 16 -19.33 -43.28 -9.46
N ALA A 17 -18.22 -43.39 -10.20
CA ALA A 17 -17.97 -42.70 -11.48
C ALA A 17 -16.59 -43.13 -11.98
N GLU A 18 -16.49 -44.32 -12.59
CA GLU A 18 -15.41 -44.57 -13.56
C GLU A 18 -15.81 -43.85 -14.86
N GLU A 19 -15.66 -42.53 -14.87
CA GLU A 19 -15.46 -41.80 -16.11
C GLU A 19 -14.06 -42.19 -16.61
N GLU A 20 -13.96 -42.69 -17.84
CA GLU A 20 -12.67 -42.91 -18.51
C GLU A 20 -11.87 -41.60 -18.46
N PHE A 21 -10.95 -41.51 -17.51
CA PHE A 21 -10.06 -40.37 -17.42
C PHE A 21 -9.17 -40.40 -18.65
N ILE A 22 -9.28 -39.35 -19.47
CA ILE A 22 -8.41 -39.14 -20.61
C ILE A 22 -6.97 -39.10 -20.09
N ASP A 23 -6.18 -40.09 -20.48
CA ASP A 23 -4.74 -40.08 -20.20
C ASP A 23 -4.08 -39.03 -21.10
N TYR A 24 -4.02 -37.79 -20.60
CA TYR A 24 -3.34 -36.68 -21.26
C TYR A 24 -1.86 -36.99 -21.55
N ALA A 25 -1.21 -37.86 -20.76
CA ALA A 25 0.16 -38.27 -21.02
C ALA A 25 0.24 -39.18 -22.26
N LYS A 26 -0.74 -40.07 -22.44
CA LYS A 26 -0.86 -40.87 -23.67
C LYS A 26 -1.11 -40.00 -24.90
N LEU A 27 -1.97 -38.99 -24.80
CA LEU A 27 -2.22 -38.04 -25.89
C LEU A 27 -0.99 -37.17 -26.21
N GLU A 28 -0.24 -36.75 -25.19
CA GLU A 28 0.98 -36.01 -25.39
C GLU A 28 2.07 -36.86 -26.07
N LEU A 29 2.14 -38.15 -25.75
CA LEU A 29 2.99 -39.11 -26.44
C LEU A 29 2.57 -39.29 -27.92
N LEU A 30 1.27 -39.25 -28.22
CA LEU A 30 0.76 -39.34 -29.58
C LEU A 30 1.01 -38.07 -30.41
N LEU A 31 0.98 -36.88 -29.79
CA LEU A 31 1.22 -35.60 -30.48
C LEU A 31 2.71 -35.29 -30.68
N LYS A 32 3.59 -35.88 -29.86
CA LYS A 32 5.04 -35.62 -29.88
C LYS A 32 5.73 -35.91 -31.23
N PRO A 33 5.41 -37.00 -31.97
CA PRO A 33 5.97 -37.25 -33.31
C PRO A 33 5.50 -36.21 -34.31
N VAL A 34 4.22 -35.83 -34.25
CA VAL A 34 3.60 -34.83 -35.13
C VAL A 34 4.20 -33.44 -34.97
N ILE A 35 4.48 -33.05 -33.72
CA ILE A 35 5.08 -31.76 -33.40
C ILE A 35 6.55 -31.70 -33.88
N LYS A 36 7.26 -32.84 -33.87
CA LYS A 36 8.71 -32.88 -34.10
C LYS A 36 9.13 -33.27 -35.52
N LYS A 37 8.30 -34.00 -36.26
CA LYS A 37 8.61 -34.52 -37.60
C LYS A 37 7.79 -33.83 -38.67
N ASP A 38 8.26 -33.88 -39.91
CA ASP A 38 7.42 -33.48 -41.05
C ASP A 38 6.29 -34.48 -41.25
N VAL A 39 5.11 -34.01 -41.66
CA VAL A 39 3.89 -34.84 -41.79
C VAL A 39 4.10 -36.06 -42.67
N ALA A 40 4.97 -35.95 -43.67
CA ALA A 40 5.35 -37.07 -44.56
C ALA A 40 6.13 -38.19 -43.86
N GLU A 41 6.68 -37.93 -42.67
CA GLU A 41 7.46 -38.87 -41.85
C GLU A 41 6.69 -39.37 -40.62
N VAL A 42 5.45 -38.94 -40.45
CA VAL A 42 4.57 -39.42 -39.37
C VAL A 42 3.90 -40.70 -39.83
N ASP A 43 4.01 -41.73 -39.01
CA ASP A 43 3.38 -43.04 -39.25
C ASP A 43 1.86 -42.87 -39.45
N GLU A 44 1.33 -43.48 -40.52
CA GLU A 44 -0.09 -43.47 -40.86
C GLU A 44 -0.95 -44.02 -39.71
N ALA A 45 -0.42 -45.00 -38.95
CA ALA A 45 -1.07 -45.52 -37.76
C ALA A 45 -1.22 -44.46 -36.65
N ALA A 46 -0.21 -43.60 -36.46
CA ALA A 46 -0.27 -42.50 -35.49
C ALA A 46 -1.26 -41.41 -35.93
N ILE A 47 -1.33 -41.12 -37.23
CA ILE A 47 -2.34 -40.21 -37.79
C ILE A 47 -3.74 -40.78 -37.56
N GLN A 48 -3.96 -42.07 -37.78
CA GLN A 48 -5.26 -42.73 -37.53
C GLN A 48 -5.63 -42.79 -36.04
N GLU A 49 -4.67 -42.96 -35.14
CA GLU A 49 -4.93 -42.98 -33.70
C GLU A 49 -5.26 -41.59 -33.15
N ILE A 50 -4.52 -40.55 -33.58
CA ILE A 50 -4.85 -39.14 -33.29
C ILE A 50 -6.22 -38.80 -33.88
N SER A 51 -6.50 -39.33 -35.07
CA SER A 51 -7.78 -39.16 -35.74
C SER A 51 -8.94 -39.73 -34.95
N LEU A 52 -8.78 -40.97 -34.48
CA LEU A 52 -9.77 -41.65 -33.64
C LEU A 52 -9.96 -40.90 -32.31
N ALA A 53 -8.88 -40.44 -31.67
CA ALA A 53 -8.95 -39.66 -30.44
C ALA A 53 -9.71 -38.35 -30.63
N LEU A 54 -9.44 -37.62 -31.73
CA LEU A 54 -10.16 -36.41 -32.10
C LEU A 54 -11.65 -36.66 -32.41
N SER A 55 -12.01 -37.85 -32.91
CA SER A 55 -13.39 -38.19 -33.24
C SER A 55 -14.27 -38.51 -32.02
N ARG A 56 -13.69 -38.85 -30.86
CA ARG A 56 -14.40 -39.31 -29.65
C ARG A 56 -15.17 -38.22 -28.88
N LYS A 57 -15.34 -37.02 -29.46
CA LYS A 57 -16.25 -35.95 -28.99
C LYS A 57 -15.95 -35.35 -27.59
N GLU A 58 -14.73 -35.46 -27.08
CA GLU A 58 -14.36 -34.93 -25.77
C GLU A 58 -13.92 -33.44 -25.84
N GLU A 59 -14.71 -32.53 -25.28
CA GLU A 59 -14.45 -31.08 -25.32
C GLU A 59 -13.14 -30.67 -24.62
N ALA A 60 -12.75 -31.42 -23.59
CA ALA A 60 -11.56 -31.17 -22.81
C ALA A 60 -10.28 -31.35 -23.65
N PHE A 61 -10.28 -32.32 -24.56
CA PHE A 61 -9.15 -32.57 -25.45
C PHE A 61 -8.97 -31.44 -26.48
N PHE A 62 -10.06 -30.93 -27.05
CA PHE A 62 -9.98 -29.79 -27.96
C PHE A 62 -9.51 -28.52 -27.26
N HIS A 63 -9.98 -28.25 -26.04
CA HIS A 63 -9.47 -27.13 -25.25
C HIS A 63 -7.97 -27.25 -24.96
N TYR A 64 -7.50 -28.47 -24.66
CA TYR A 64 -6.08 -28.74 -24.49
C TYR A 64 -5.30 -28.47 -25.79
N LEU A 65 -5.79 -28.95 -26.93
CA LEU A 65 -5.16 -28.73 -28.23
C LEU A 65 -5.10 -27.25 -28.62
N VAL A 66 -6.17 -26.49 -28.45
CA VAL A 66 -6.20 -25.05 -28.71
C VAL A 66 -5.13 -24.33 -27.89
N LYS A 67 -5.05 -24.61 -26.58
CA LYS A 67 -4.00 -24.06 -25.70
C LYS A 67 -2.60 -24.51 -26.08
N LYS A 68 -2.45 -25.72 -26.61
CA LYS A 68 -1.15 -26.26 -27.05
C LYS A 68 -0.70 -25.58 -28.34
N ILE A 69 -1.59 -25.43 -29.33
CA ILE A 69 -1.31 -24.79 -30.63
C ILE A 69 -0.74 -23.38 -30.45
N GLU A 70 -1.31 -22.60 -29.53
CA GLU A 70 -0.81 -21.25 -29.21
C GLU A 70 0.63 -21.21 -28.66
N ARG A 71 1.18 -22.35 -28.24
CA ARG A 71 2.54 -22.48 -27.68
C ARG A 71 3.52 -23.15 -28.63
N LEU A 72 3.06 -23.58 -29.80
CA LEU A 72 3.88 -24.27 -30.80
C LEU A 72 4.54 -23.26 -31.74
N ASP A 73 5.69 -23.65 -32.30
CA ASP A 73 6.30 -22.92 -33.40
C ASP A 73 5.46 -23.06 -34.69
N GLU A 74 5.73 -22.20 -35.67
CA GLU A 74 4.99 -22.14 -36.93
C GLU A 74 4.95 -23.49 -37.68
N LYS A 75 6.07 -24.23 -37.70
CA LYS A 75 6.16 -25.52 -38.39
C LYS A 75 5.24 -26.55 -37.74
N ALA A 76 5.25 -26.63 -36.41
CA ALA A 76 4.40 -27.53 -35.64
C ALA A 76 2.91 -27.14 -35.68
N GLN A 77 2.60 -25.84 -35.68
CA GLN A 77 1.24 -25.33 -35.91
C GLN A 77 0.70 -25.80 -37.27
N LEU A 78 1.48 -25.63 -38.34
CA LEU A 78 1.09 -26.04 -39.69
C LEU A 78 0.95 -27.56 -39.83
N ASN A 79 1.83 -28.34 -39.20
CA ASN A 79 1.76 -29.80 -39.25
C ASN A 79 0.51 -30.35 -38.55
N LEU A 80 0.15 -29.79 -37.39
CA LEU A 80 -1.10 -30.15 -36.70
C LEU A 80 -2.33 -29.81 -37.55
N LEU A 81 -2.30 -28.67 -38.21
CA LEU A 81 -3.41 -28.22 -39.03
C LEU A 81 -3.59 -29.08 -40.29
N LYS A 82 -2.50 -29.52 -40.91
CA LYS A 82 -2.51 -30.49 -42.03
C LYS A 82 -3.07 -31.86 -41.63
N ILE A 83 -2.83 -32.30 -40.40
CA ILE A 83 -3.42 -33.55 -39.87
C ILE A 83 -4.90 -33.35 -39.56
N ALA A 84 -5.24 -32.21 -38.94
CA ALA A 84 -6.61 -31.84 -38.68
C ALA A 84 -7.44 -31.64 -39.96
N HIS A 85 -6.80 -31.30 -41.08
CA HIS A 85 -7.44 -31.26 -42.40
C HIS A 85 -8.02 -32.62 -42.82
N ASN A 86 -7.57 -33.74 -42.26
CA ASN A 86 -8.15 -35.05 -42.55
C ASN A 86 -9.28 -35.43 -41.57
N LEU A 87 -9.52 -34.61 -40.53
CA LEU A 87 -10.40 -34.92 -39.40
C LEU A 87 -11.62 -34.00 -39.27
N ILE A 88 -11.83 -33.27 -40.33
CA ILE A 88 -12.83 -32.24 -40.54
C ILE A 88 -14.19 -32.63 -39.93
N SER A 89 -14.50 -32.01 -38.79
CA SER A 89 -15.83 -32.02 -38.20
C SER A 89 -16.27 -30.58 -37.92
N LYS A 90 -17.57 -30.29 -38.04
CA LYS A 90 -18.14 -28.97 -37.75
C LYS A 90 -17.73 -28.44 -36.35
N ARG A 91 -17.55 -29.35 -35.39
CA ARG A 91 -17.15 -29.05 -34.01
C ARG A 91 -15.69 -28.63 -33.90
N PHE A 92 -14.80 -29.23 -34.68
CA PHE A 92 -13.40 -28.82 -34.74
C PHE A 92 -13.32 -27.34 -35.17
N ILE A 93 -14.01 -26.97 -36.27
CA ILE A 93 -14.05 -25.59 -36.76
C ILE A 93 -14.52 -24.61 -35.70
N SER A 94 -15.63 -24.88 -35.00
CA SER A 94 -16.13 -23.97 -33.95
C SER A 94 -15.13 -23.75 -32.81
N LEU A 95 -14.24 -24.71 -32.58
CA LEU A 95 -13.25 -24.67 -31.50
C LEU A 95 -11.93 -24.05 -31.93
N VAL A 96 -11.56 -24.18 -33.21
CA VAL A 96 -10.36 -23.54 -33.76
C VAL A 96 -10.64 -22.20 -34.43
N SER A 97 -11.88 -21.84 -34.72
CA SER A 97 -12.22 -20.53 -35.31
C SER A 97 -11.72 -19.33 -34.49
N PRO A 98 -11.66 -19.35 -33.15
CA PRO A 98 -11.04 -18.27 -32.39
C PRO A 98 -9.53 -18.11 -32.67
N LEU A 99 -8.85 -19.18 -33.12
CA LEU A 99 -7.42 -19.16 -33.45
C LEU A 99 -7.11 -18.44 -34.76
N VAL A 100 -8.11 -18.22 -35.63
CA VAL A 100 -7.98 -17.45 -36.88
C VAL A 100 -7.54 -16.01 -36.57
N LEU A 101 -7.98 -15.47 -35.43
CA LEU A 101 -7.68 -14.11 -35.01
C LEU A 101 -6.76 -14.08 -33.78
N SER A 102 -6.17 -15.21 -33.40
CA SER A 102 -5.26 -15.25 -32.23
C SER A 102 -3.89 -14.67 -32.62
N PRO A 103 -3.37 -13.66 -31.90
CA PRO A 103 -2.06 -13.07 -32.22
C PRO A 103 -0.88 -14.03 -32.00
N LYS A 104 -1.13 -15.18 -31.35
CA LYS A 104 -0.11 -16.21 -31.04
C LYS A 104 0.03 -17.28 -32.12
N THR A 105 -0.84 -17.29 -33.13
CA THR A 105 -0.73 -18.20 -34.28
C THR A 105 0.02 -17.50 -35.42
N SER A 106 0.76 -18.27 -36.22
CA SER A 106 1.43 -17.72 -37.40
C SER A 106 0.41 -17.33 -38.47
N LEU A 107 0.77 -16.38 -39.35
CA LEU A 107 -0.12 -15.99 -40.44
C LEU A 107 -0.37 -17.17 -41.39
N ALA A 108 0.65 -17.96 -41.69
CA ALA A 108 0.51 -19.17 -42.51
C ALA A 108 -0.49 -20.16 -41.89
N PHE A 109 -0.48 -20.32 -40.56
CA PHE A 109 -1.46 -21.15 -39.85
C PHE A 109 -2.87 -20.56 -39.96
N GLN A 110 -3.01 -19.25 -39.74
CA GLN A 110 -4.30 -18.56 -39.85
C GLN A 110 -4.87 -18.69 -41.26
N LEU A 111 -4.06 -18.45 -42.29
CA LEU A 111 -4.43 -18.59 -43.70
C LEU A 111 -4.84 -20.02 -44.04
N LEU A 112 -4.05 -21.02 -43.63
CA LEU A 112 -4.38 -22.42 -43.91
C LEU A 112 -5.62 -22.87 -43.12
N LEU A 113 -5.86 -22.30 -41.95
CA LEU A 113 -7.04 -22.57 -41.13
C LEU A 113 -8.27 -21.93 -41.77
N ILE A 114 -8.12 -20.74 -42.34
CA ILE A 114 -9.15 -20.07 -43.12
C ILE A 114 -9.49 -20.89 -44.38
N GLN A 115 -8.49 -21.37 -45.13
CA GLN A 115 -8.69 -22.25 -46.30
C GLN A 115 -9.42 -23.54 -45.91
N LEU A 116 -9.07 -24.11 -44.76
CA LEU A 116 -9.76 -25.26 -44.19
C LEU A 116 -11.23 -24.95 -43.89
N ILE A 117 -11.50 -23.86 -43.18
CA ILE A 117 -12.86 -23.43 -42.85
C ILE A 117 -13.67 -23.21 -44.14
N GLN A 118 -13.10 -22.56 -45.15
CA GLN A 118 -13.73 -22.34 -46.46
C GLN A 118 -14.11 -23.63 -47.18
N LYS A 119 -13.21 -24.63 -47.19
CA LYS A 119 -13.45 -25.94 -47.81
C LYS A 119 -14.62 -26.70 -47.18
N ILE A 120 -14.94 -26.40 -45.92
CA ILE A 120 -15.93 -27.12 -45.12
C ILE A 120 -17.25 -26.33 -44.98
N ALA A 121 -17.18 -25.00 -45.03
CA ALA A 121 -18.29 -24.08 -44.90
C ALA A 121 -19.08 -23.93 -46.22
N SER A 122 -19.53 -25.04 -46.80
CA SER A 122 -20.37 -24.99 -48.00
C SER A 122 -21.81 -24.53 -47.75
N ASP A 123 -22.35 -24.56 -46.53
CA ASP A 123 -23.80 -24.29 -46.34
C ASP A 123 -24.25 -23.30 -45.24
N ASN A 124 -23.48 -22.96 -44.19
CA ASN A 124 -24.06 -22.22 -43.02
C ASN A 124 -23.23 -21.05 -42.43
N PHE A 125 -22.11 -20.64 -43.03
CA PHE A 125 -21.28 -19.53 -42.52
C PHE A 125 -21.02 -18.48 -43.62
N GLN A 126 -22.09 -18.01 -44.28
CA GLN A 126 -21.99 -17.14 -45.45
C GLN A 126 -21.28 -15.80 -45.14
N GLU A 127 -21.54 -15.19 -43.97
CA GLU A 127 -20.93 -13.90 -43.59
C GLU A 127 -19.45 -14.03 -43.22
N GLU A 128 -19.07 -15.03 -42.41
CA GLU A 128 -17.67 -15.27 -42.06
C GLU A 128 -16.87 -15.78 -43.26
N LYS A 129 -17.47 -16.61 -44.13
CA LYS A 129 -16.86 -17.05 -45.39
C LYS A 129 -16.58 -15.87 -46.32
N MET A 130 -17.54 -14.95 -46.49
CA MET A 130 -17.37 -13.76 -47.33
C MET A 130 -16.26 -12.84 -46.79
N VAL A 131 -16.22 -12.62 -45.47
CA VAL A 131 -15.16 -11.84 -44.82
C VAL A 131 -13.79 -12.50 -45.01
N LEU A 132 -13.72 -13.81 -44.86
CA LEU A 132 -12.48 -14.58 -45.01
C LEU A 132 -12.00 -14.67 -46.47
N GLU A 133 -12.92 -14.79 -47.43
CA GLU A 133 -12.62 -14.73 -48.87
C GLU A 133 -12.06 -13.36 -49.25
N ARG A 134 -12.64 -12.26 -48.76
CA ARG A 134 -12.14 -10.90 -48.99
C ARG A 134 -10.76 -10.67 -48.39
N VAL A 135 -10.51 -11.18 -47.18
CA VAL A 135 -9.21 -11.05 -46.50
C VAL A 135 -8.13 -11.88 -47.19
N CYS A 136 -8.42 -13.12 -47.59
CA CYS A 136 -7.48 -13.96 -48.34
C CYS A 136 -7.21 -13.40 -49.73
N HIS A 137 -8.24 -12.93 -50.45
CA HIS A 137 -8.07 -12.30 -51.76
C HIS A 137 -7.23 -11.03 -51.67
N ALA A 138 -7.45 -10.19 -50.66
CA ALA A 138 -6.63 -9.03 -50.37
C ALA A 138 -5.16 -9.41 -50.07
N LEU A 139 -4.92 -10.45 -49.26
CA LEU A 139 -3.57 -10.89 -48.87
C LEU A 139 -2.80 -11.54 -50.03
N ASP A 140 -3.41 -12.48 -50.76
CA ASP A 140 -2.79 -13.14 -51.92
C ASP A 140 -2.45 -12.13 -53.03
N PHE A 141 -3.22 -11.05 -53.12
CA PHE A 141 -2.99 -9.96 -54.07
C PHE A 141 -1.85 -9.02 -53.67
N ILE A 142 -1.79 -8.61 -52.39
CA ILE A 142 -0.65 -7.84 -51.84
C ILE A 142 0.66 -8.59 -52.11
N LEU A 143 0.62 -9.92 -52.06
CA LEU A 143 1.76 -10.79 -52.33
C LEU A 143 2.04 -11.00 -53.84
N SER A 144 1.06 -10.80 -54.72
CA SER A 144 1.20 -11.03 -56.18
C SER A 144 1.47 -9.77 -57.01
N GLY A 145 1.21 -8.56 -56.47
CA GLY A 145 1.70 -7.28 -57.01
C GLY A 145 1.11 -6.81 -58.35
N THR A 146 -0.08 -7.27 -58.75
CA THR A 146 -0.62 -7.03 -60.11
C THR A 146 -2.06 -6.49 -60.13
N GLU A 147 -2.25 -5.19 -60.43
CA GLU A 147 -3.51 -4.41 -60.66
C GLU A 147 -3.92 -3.39 -59.56
N THR A 148 -4.89 -2.52 -59.88
CA THR A 148 -5.19 -1.22 -59.23
C THR A 148 -5.72 -1.34 -57.79
N VAL A 149 -5.00 -0.72 -56.85
CA VAL A 149 -5.27 -0.64 -55.40
C VAL A 149 -6.70 -0.15 -55.03
N SER A 150 -7.41 0.55 -55.92
CA SER A 150 -8.66 1.26 -55.61
C SER A 150 -9.88 0.37 -55.34
N SER A 151 -10.12 -0.70 -56.11
CA SER A 151 -11.30 -1.57 -55.92
C SER A 151 -11.23 -2.41 -54.65
N GLN A 152 -10.03 -2.67 -54.15
CA GLN A 152 -9.77 -3.58 -53.03
C GLN A 152 -9.78 -2.88 -51.68
N VAL A 153 -9.44 -1.59 -51.67
CA VAL A 153 -9.60 -0.75 -50.48
C VAL A 153 -11.09 -0.71 -50.07
N GLU A 154 -12.01 -0.70 -51.04
CA GLU A 154 -13.45 -0.77 -50.76
C GLU A 154 -13.86 -2.12 -50.13
N GLU A 155 -13.30 -3.24 -50.59
CA GLU A 155 -13.58 -4.56 -50.00
C GLU A 155 -13.07 -4.68 -48.56
N ILE A 156 -11.89 -4.13 -48.30
CA ILE A 156 -11.22 -4.16 -47.00
C ILE A 156 -11.89 -3.20 -46.00
N ILE A 157 -12.27 -2.00 -46.45
CA ILE A 157 -13.05 -1.04 -45.64
C ILE A 157 -14.45 -1.59 -45.35
N GLY A 158 -15.01 -2.37 -46.28
CA GLY A 158 -16.30 -3.06 -46.11
C GLY A 158 -16.30 -4.19 -45.09
N LEU A 159 -15.16 -4.52 -44.47
CA LEU A 159 -15.09 -5.51 -43.39
C LEU A 159 -15.71 -4.96 -42.09
N PRO A 160 -16.33 -5.82 -41.26
CA PRO A 160 -16.73 -5.43 -39.92
C PRO A 160 -15.56 -4.85 -39.14
N ARG A 161 -15.77 -3.70 -38.49
CA ARG A 161 -14.73 -2.90 -37.83
C ARG A 161 -13.85 -3.72 -36.87
N GLU A 162 -14.45 -4.59 -36.06
CA GLU A 162 -13.72 -5.41 -35.10
C GLU A 162 -12.75 -6.40 -35.77
N ILE A 163 -13.11 -6.87 -36.96
CA ILE A 163 -12.31 -7.81 -37.74
C ILE A 163 -11.17 -7.05 -38.41
N PHE A 164 -11.48 -5.91 -39.03
CA PHE A 164 -10.47 -5.07 -39.66
C PHE A 164 -9.37 -4.67 -38.66
N LEU A 165 -9.72 -4.19 -37.46
CA LEU A 165 -8.75 -3.84 -36.42
C LEU A 165 -7.85 -5.02 -35.99
N LYS A 166 -8.38 -6.25 -35.99
CA LYS A 166 -7.60 -7.45 -35.64
C LYS A 166 -6.65 -7.89 -36.75
N ILE A 167 -6.92 -7.52 -38.01
CA ILE A 167 -6.12 -7.90 -39.17
C ILE A 167 -4.95 -6.92 -39.39
N LEU A 168 -5.07 -5.66 -38.97
CA LEU A 168 -4.01 -4.65 -39.15
C LEU A 168 -2.62 -5.08 -38.63
N PRO A 169 -2.47 -5.68 -37.43
CA PRO A 169 -1.17 -6.18 -36.97
C PRO A 169 -0.65 -7.34 -37.81
N LEU A 170 -1.54 -8.13 -38.42
CA LEU A 170 -1.16 -9.24 -39.30
C LEU A 170 -0.64 -8.72 -40.63
N LEU A 171 -1.32 -7.75 -41.23
CA LEU A 171 -0.86 -7.06 -42.44
C LEU A 171 0.50 -6.39 -42.22
N ALA A 172 0.71 -5.75 -41.07
CA ALA A 172 2.01 -5.15 -40.76
C ALA A 172 3.17 -6.15 -40.72
N LYS A 173 2.93 -7.43 -40.42
CA LYS A 173 3.97 -8.47 -40.42
C LYS A 173 4.48 -8.80 -41.83
N GLU A 174 3.67 -8.57 -42.85
CA GLU A 174 4.08 -8.81 -44.23
C GLU A 174 5.22 -7.87 -44.64
N GLY A 175 5.27 -6.67 -44.06
CA GLY A 175 6.38 -5.75 -44.24
C GLY A 175 6.06 -4.58 -45.18
N PRO A 176 7.04 -4.01 -45.88
CA PRO A 176 6.88 -2.75 -46.62
C PRO A 176 5.80 -2.76 -47.70
N GLN A 177 5.49 -3.92 -48.28
CA GLN A 177 4.52 -4.06 -49.36
C GLN A 177 3.08 -3.70 -48.98
N VAL A 178 2.74 -3.66 -47.68
CA VAL A 178 1.40 -3.24 -47.21
C VAL A 178 1.27 -1.73 -47.03
N ILE A 179 2.36 -0.96 -47.10
CA ILE A 179 2.33 0.49 -46.89
C ILE A 179 1.42 1.22 -47.92
N PRO A 180 1.45 0.90 -49.23
CA PRO A 180 0.56 1.51 -50.21
C PRO A 180 -0.93 1.27 -49.92
N LEU A 181 -1.25 0.10 -49.39
CA LEU A 181 -2.60 -0.25 -48.96
C LEU A 181 -3.03 0.61 -47.77
N PHE A 182 -2.21 0.69 -46.71
CA PHE A 182 -2.50 1.54 -45.54
C PHE A 182 -2.65 3.02 -45.92
N LYS A 183 -1.80 3.52 -46.82
CA LYS A 183 -1.92 4.88 -47.36
C LYS A 183 -3.26 5.10 -48.07
N SER A 184 -3.71 4.11 -48.84
CA SER A 184 -4.97 4.19 -49.59
C SER A 184 -6.19 4.11 -48.66
N ILE A 185 -6.14 3.26 -47.62
CA ILE A 185 -7.20 3.18 -46.62
C ILE A 185 -7.29 4.48 -45.82
N LEU A 186 -6.16 5.04 -45.36
CA LEU A 186 -6.13 6.32 -44.64
C LEU A 186 -6.70 7.48 -45.47
N ALA A 187 -6.55 7.44 -46.79
CA ALA A 187 -7.12 8.46 -47.67
C ALA A 187 -8.66 8.42 -47.72
N GLN A 188 -9.26 7.23 -47.54
CA GLN A 188 -10.69 6.99 -47.60
C GLN A 188 -11.38 7.06 -46.23
N VAL A 189 -10.73 6.56 -45.18
CA VAL A 189 -11.27 6.50 -43.82
C VAL A 189 -10.85 7.75 -43.03
N ARG A 190 -11.42 8.92 -43.39
CA ARG A 190 -11.05 10.20 -42.77
C ARG A 190 -11.75 10.50 -41.44
N GLU A 191 -12.90 9.86 -41.19
CA GLU A 191 -13.75 10.18 -40.03
C GLU A 191 -13.70 9.15 -38.90
N ASP A 192 -13.31 7.90 -39.17
CA ASP A 192 -13.22 6.84 -38.15
C ASP A 192 -11.85 6.86 -37.46
N GLN A 193 -11.81 7.50 -36.29
CA GLN A 193 -10.58 7.70 -35.52
C GLN A 193 -9.96 6.39 -35.03
N ASP A 194 -10.76 5.40 -34.69
CA ASP A 194 -10.26 4.15 -34.13
C ASP A 194 -9.59 3.31 -35.23
N LEU A 195 -10.15 3.33 -36.43
CA LEU A 195 -9.53 2.74 -37.62
C LEU A 195 -8.23 3.45 -38.01
N ILE A 196 -8.23 4.78 -38.03
CA ILE A 196 -7.03 5.59 -38.28
C ILE A 196 -5.93 5.25 -37.27
N ILE A 197 -6.27 5.21 -35.97
CA ILE A 197 -5.32 4.88 -34.90
C ILE A 197 -4.77 3.46 -35.09
N GLY A 198 -5.63 2.47 -35.39
CA GLY A 198 -5.19 1.10 -35.65
C GLY A 198 -4.19 1.02 -36.79
N ILE A 199 -4.42 1.74 -37.89
CA ILE A 199 -3.52 1.75 -39.05
C ILE A 199 -2.18 2.43 -38.70
N ILE A 200 -2.22 3.53 -37.94
CA ILE A 200 -1.02 4.23 -37.46
C ILE A 200 -0.18 3.35 -36.53
N GLU A 201 -0.82 2.60 -35.63
CA GLU A 201 -0.12 1.66 -34.76
C GLU A 201 0.49 0.52 -35.58
N ALA A 202 -0.23 -0.02 -36.58
CA ALA A 202 0.29 -1.03 -37.50
C ALA A 202 1.49 -0.53 -38.31
N LEU A 203 1.46 0.70 -38.83
CA LEU A 203 2.59 1.34 -39.51
C LEU A 203 3.83 1.46 -38.59
N GLY A 204 3.64 1.66 -37.28
CA GLY A 204 4.72 1.70 -36.29
C GLY A 204 5.46 0.36 -36.08
N HIS A 205 4.91 -0.73 -36.60
CA HIS A 205 5.54 -2.05 -36.58
C HIS A 205 6.31 -2.39 -37.87
N ILE A 206 6.19 -1.59 -38.93
CA ILE A 206 6.87 -1.82 -40.21
C ILE A 206 8.19 -1.07 -40.24
N ASP A 207 9.30 -1.81 -40.25
CA ASP A 207 10.66 -1.26 -40.15
C ASP A 207 11.17 -0.75 -41.51
N HIS A 208 10.50 0.29 -42.04
CA HIS A 208 10.77 0.84 -43.36
C HIS A 208 10.68 2.38 -43.38
N SER A 209 11.52 3.03 -44.18
CA SER A 209 11.59 4.49 -44.31
C SER A 209 10.29 5.11 -44.84
N GLU A 210 9.56 4.39 -45.69
CA GLU A 210 8.28 4.85 -46.23
C GLU A 210 7.19 4.94 -45.14
N ALA A 211 7.21 4.05 -44.15
CA ALA A 211 6.29 4.11 -43.01
C ALA A 211 6.58 5.35 -42.15
N VAL A 212 7.86 5.68 -41.94
CA VAL A 212 8.29 6.93 -41.29
C VAL A 212 7.78 8.15 -42.06
N SER A 213 7.99 8.19 -43.37
CA SER A 213 7.59 9.32 -44.21
C SER A 213 6.08 9.54 -44.18
N LEU A 214 5.29 8.46 -44.23
CA LEU A 214 3.83 8.51 -44.11
C LEU A 214 3.38 9.05 -42.74
N LEU A 215 3.97 8.55 -41.64
CA LEU A 215 3.65 9.01 -40.29
C LEU A 215 4.06 10.48 -40.06
N GLN A 216 5.18 10.94 -40.62
CA GLN A 216 5.58 12.35 -40.58
C GLN A 216 4.64 13.25 -41.35
N GLY A 217 4.11 12.79 -42.49
CA GLY A 217 3.05 13.47 -43.23
C GLY A 217 1.82 13.70 -42.35
N LEU A 218 1.36 12.65 -41.66
CA LEU A 218 0.22 12.72 -40.75
C LEU A 218 0.48 13.63 -39.53
N LEU A 219 1.73 13.74 -39.07
CA LEU A 219 2.10 14.64 -37.97
C LEU A 219 2.00 16.13 -38.37
N LYS A 220 2.21 16.45 -39.66
CA LYS A 220 2.13 17.81 -40.21
C LYS A 220 0.68 18.26 -40.43
N GLU A 221 -0.26 17.33 -40.49
CA GLU A 221 -1.69 17.63 -40.59
C GLU A 221 -2.26 18.05 -39.22
N LYS A 222 -3.13 19.08 -39.21
CA LYS A 222 -3.88 19.46 -38.01
C LYS A 222 -5.00 18.43 -37.77
N GLY A 223 -4.70 17.43 -36.95
CA GLY A 223 -5.63 16.34 -36.64
C GLY A 223 -6.10 16.27 -35.18
N ASN A 224 -6.91 15.26 -34.89
CA ASN A 224 -7.37 14.94 -33.55
C ASN A 224 -6.18 14.62 -32.60
N LYS A 225 -6.26 15.08 -31.35
CA LYS A 225 -5.24 14.86 -30.30
C LYS A 225 -4.91 13.36 -30.07
N LEU A 226 -5.88 12.47 -30.17
CA LEU A 226 -5.69 11.02 -30.02
C LEU A 226 -4.89 10.43 -31.19
N VAL A 227 -5.24 10.82 -32.43
CA VAL A 227 -4.53 10.43 -33.65
C VAL A 227 -3.08 10.93 -33.60
N LEU A 228 -2.87 12.21 -33.26
CA LEU A 228 -1.52 12.77 -33.11
C LEU A 228 -0.69 12.06 -32.03
N LYS A 229 -1.33 11.60 -30.94
CA LYS A 229 -0.65 10.81 -29.90
C LYS A 229 -0.23 9.44 -30.43
N ALA A 230 -1.09 8.78 -31.21
CA ALA A 230 -0.76 7.52 -31.87
C ALA A 230 0.40 7.69 -32.86
N VAL A 231 0.38 8.73 -33.71
CA VAL A 231 1.47 9.04 -34.67
C VAL A 231 2.80 9.22 -33.94
N LYS A 232 2.83 10.03 -32.87
CA LYS A 232 4.05 10.25 -32.08
C LYS A 232 4.58 8.96 -31.44
N ARG A 233 3.68 8.10 -30.95
CA ARG A 233 4.04 6.80 -30.37
C ARG A 233 4.66 5.89 -31.42
N SER A 234 4.05 5.76 -32.60
CA SER A 234 4.55 4.94 -33.71
C SER A 234 5.89 5.47 -34.24
N LEU A 235 6.07 6.78 -34.39
CA LEU A 235 7.36 7.38 -34.77
C LEU A 235 8.44 7.12 -33.71
N TYR A 236 8.11 7.22 -32.42
CA TYR A 236 9.05 6.88 -31.35
C TYR A 236 9.47 5.42 -31.41
N GLN A 237 8.53 4.51 -31.68
CA GLN A 237 8.81 3.08 -31.82
C GLN A 237 9.77 2.81 -32.99
N LEU A 238 9.53 3.41 -34.17
CA LEU A 238 10.44 3.29 -35.33
C LEU A 238 11.82 3.92 -35.04
N LYS A 239 11.87 5.03 -34.30
CA LYS A 239 13.13 5.64 -33.82
C LYS A 239 13.91 4.71 -32.90
N THR A 240 13.24 4.04 -31.96
CA THR A 240 13.91 3.06 -31.07
C THR A 240 14.49 1.87 -31.82
N LYS A 241 13.96 1.57 -33.01
CA LYS A 241 14.48 0.55 -33.91
C LYS A 241 15.57 1.07 -34.88
N GLY A 242 16.02 2.32 -34.72
CA GLY A 242 17.14 2.89 -35.46
C GLY A 242 16.79 3.62 -36.75
N LEU A 243 15.50 3.86 -37.04
CA LEU A 243 15.10 4.63 -38.22
C LEU A 243 15.16 6.14 -37.94
N GLU A 244 15.70 6.90 -38.91
CA GLU A 244 15.80 8.35 -38.82
C GLU A 244 14.41 8.99 -38.85
N THR A 245 14.08 9.75 -37.82
CA THR A 245 12.81 10.50 -37.70
C THR A 245 13.14 11.97 -37.39
N GLU A 246 12.49 12.92 -38.09
CA GLU A 246 12.55 14.36 -37.79
C GLU A 246 12.36 14.57 -36.27
N GLU A 247 13.25 15.33 -35.63
CA GLU A 247 13.31 15.46 -34.18
C GLU A 247 11.98 15.95 -33.59
N MET A 248 11.30 15.07 -32.85
CA MET A 248 10.27 15.48 -31.92
C MET A 248 10.94 16.24 -30.78
N GLY A 249 10.54 17.49 -30.55
CA GLY A 249 11.00 18.30 -29.42
C GLY A 249 10.93 17.54 -28.09
N PRO A 250 11.75 17.95 -27.10
CA PRO A 250 12.02 17.14 -25.92
C PRO A 250 10.72 16.70 -25.20
N PRO A 251 10.66 15.45 -24.72
CA PRO A 251 9.48 14.96 -24.01
C PRO A 251 9.26 15.82 -22.76
N ILE A 252 8.06 16.38 -22.63
CA ILE A 252 7.61 16.96 -21.37
C ILE A 252 7.43 15.79 -20.41
N ILE A 253 8.43 15.54 -19.58
CA ILE A 253 8.33 14.63 -18.44
C ILE A 253 7.36 15.30 -17.46
N VAL A 254 6.08 14.94 -17.54
CA VAL A 254 5.13 15.24 -16.47
C VAL A 254 5.43 14.24 -15.36
N THR A 255 6.35 14.60 -14.48
CA THR A 255 6.49 13.94 -13.19
C THR A 255 5.14 14.10 -12.50
N ILE A 256 4.31 13.06 -12.47
CA ILE A 256 3.14 13.06 -11.58
C ILE A 256 3.76 13.17 -10.17
N PRO A 257 3.56 14.29 -9.45
CA PRO A 257 4.07 14.37 -8.09
C PRO A 257 3.49 13.18 -7.33
N ARG A 258 4.35 12.42 -6.62
CA ARG A 258 3.84 11.43 -5.68
C ARG A 258 2.84 12.18 -4.79
N PRO A 259 1.57 11.75 -4.70
CA PRO A 259 0.62 12.43 -3.83
C PRO A 259 1.20 12.42 -2.42
N ASP A 260 1.41 13.61 -1.86
CA ASP A 260 1.99 13.76 -0.54
C ASP A 260 1.12 13.03 0.47
N PHE A 261 1.74 12.14 1.23
CA PHE A 261 1.08 11.52 2.35
C PHE A 261 0.87 12.59 3.41
N LYS A 262 -0.33 13.16 3.48
CA LYS A 262 -0.66 14.17 4.48
C LYS A 262 -1.14 13.50 5.77
N ILE A 263 -0.55 13.89 6.90
CA ILE A 263 -1.10 13.59 8.23
C ILE A 263 -2.43 14.33 8.34
N ILE A 264 -3.51 13.57 8.59
CA ILE A 264 -4.88 14.09 8.65
C ILE A 264 -5.11 14.73 10.01
N ASN A 265 -4.78 13.99 11.07
CA ASN A 265 -4.93 14.42 12.44
C ASN A 265 -3.95 13.67 13.34
N ALA A 266 -3.67 14.28 14.48
CA ALA A 266 -2.84 13.73 15.52
C ALA A 266 -3.42 14.10 16.89
N TRP A 267 -3.38 13.16 17.82
CA TRP A 267 -4.00 13.29 19.14
C TRP A 267 -3.04 12.79 20.19
N ALA A 268 -3.09 13.41 21.35
CA ALA A 268 -2.32 12.96 22.50
C ALA A 268 -3.15 13.03 23.78
N SER A 269 -3.03 12.01 24.61
CA SER A 269 -3.61 12.01 25.96
C SER A 269 -2.80 12.90 26.90
N ARG A 270 -3.31 13.04 28.13
CA ARG A 270 -2.49 13.46 29.28
C ARG A 270 -1.38 12.45 29.56
N ILE A 271 -0.43 12.82 30.40
CA ILE A 271 0.60 11.91 30.91
C ILE A 271 0.11 11.33 32.24
N ASP A 272 0.16 10.01 32.33
CA ASP A 272 -0.31 9.27 33.49
C ASP A 272 0.68 9.34 34.67
N PRO A 273 0.29 8.89 35.88
CA PRO A 273 1.16 8.82 37.04
C PRO A 273 2.55 8.20 36.78
N PHE A 274 2.58 7.16 35.96
CA PHE A 274 3.77 6.36 35.66
C PHE A 274 4.54 6.88 34.44
N GLY A 275 4.13 8.01 33.86
CA GLY A 275 4.79 8.64 32.73
C GLY A 275 4.38 8.09 31.38
N TYR A 276 3.29 7.32 31.29
CA TYR A 276 2.75 6.87 30.01
C TYR A 276 1.88 7.93 29.35
N ARG A 277 1.90 7.94 28.02
CA ARG A 277 1.09 8.80 27.18
C ARG A 277 0.68 8.07 25.92
N LEU A 278 -0.60 8.14 25.59
CA LEU A 278 -1.14 7.72 24.31
C LEU A 278 -0.93 8.84 23.28
N VAL A 279 -0.38 8.48 22.12
CA VAL A 279 -0.34 9.33 20.93
C VAL A 279 -0.93 8.57 19.75
N LEU A 280 -1.89 9.19 19.06
CA LEU A 280 -2.58 8.61 17.91
C LEU A 280 -2.37 9.50 16.68
N CYS A 281 -1.95 8.93 15.56
CA CYS A 281 -1.76 9.64 14.30
C CYS A 281 -2.48 8.94 13.15
N SER A 282 -3.09 9.72 12.25
CA SER A 282 -3.69 9.18 11.03
C SER A 282 -3.08 9.83 9.79
N LYS A 283 -2.65 9.02 8.80
CA LYS A 283 -2.01 9.48 7.57
C LYS A 283 -2.70 8.87 6.33
N MET A 284 -3.09 9.69 5.35
CA MET A 284 -3.79 9.20 4.15
C MET A 284 -2.86 8.42 3.22
N LYS A 285 -3.39 7.35 2.60
CA LYS A 285 -2.72 6.62 1.53
C LYS A 285 -3.03 7.22 0.14
N PRO A 286 -2.05 7.27 -0.78
CA PRO A 286 -2.20 7.68 -2.18
C PRO A 286 -3.36 7.03 -2.96
N LEU A 287 -3.60 5.74 -2.72
CA LEU A 287 -4.59 4.93 -3.46
C LEU A 287 -5.85 4.63 -2.63
N GLY A 288 -6.07 5.41 -1.56
CA GLY A 288 -7.20 5.24 -0.64
C GLY A 288 -6.86 4.40 0.60
N GLY A 289 -7.57 4.68 1.69
CA GLY A 289 -7.30 4.13 3.02
C GLY A 289 -6.49 5.08 3.92
N VAL A 290 -6.38 4.71 5.19
CA VAL A 290 -5.73 5.50 6.23
C VAL A 290 -4.79 4.58 7.02
N HIS A 291 -3.53 4.98 7.15
CA HIS A 291 -2.66 4.43 8.17
C HIS A 291 -2.98 5.08 9.50
N VAL A 292 -3.19 4.28 10.53
CA VAL A 292 -3.34 4.74 11.90
C VAL A 292 -2.15 4.21 12.69
N ILE A 293 -1.40 5.12 13.31
CA ILE A 293 -0.28 4.81 14.17
C ILE A 293 -0.74 5.07 15.61
N TYR A 294 -0.72 4.02 16.43
CA TYR A 294 -1.03 4.07 17.85
C TYR A 294 0.27 3.89 18.63
N LEU A 295 0.63 4.90 19.41
CA LEU A 295 1.87 4.95 20.18
C LEU A 295 1.54 5.02 21.66
N ILE A 296 2.21 4.18 22.44
CA ILE A 296 2.33 4.35 23.88
C ILE A 296 3.75 4.85 24.12
N LEU A 297 3.84 6.12 24.46
CA LEU A 297 5.08 6.74 24.88
C LEU A 297 5.21 6.62 26.40
N LYS A 298 6.43 6.45 26.86
CA LYS A 298 6.83 6.48 28.25
C LYS A 298 7.97 7.48 28.37
N GLU A 299 7.97 8.26 29.44
CA GLU A 299 9.03 9.28 29.63
C GLU A 299 10.44 8.70 29.59
N ILE A 300 10.59 7.50 30.14
CA ILE A 300 11.83 6.72 30.09
C ILE A 300 11.39 5.24 29.93
N PRO A 301 11.79 4.52 28.87
CA PRO A 301 12.86 4.88 27.93
C PRO A 301 12.43 5.61 26.65
N GLY A 302 11.14 5.73 26.34
CA GLY A 302 10.66 6.31 25.07
C GLY A 302 9.43 5.57 24.54
N ILE A 303 9.50 4.97 23.36
CA ILE A 303 8.37 4.23 22.79
C ILE A 303 8.26 2.87 23.48
N GLU A 304 7.20 2.67 24.27
CA GLU A 304 6.92 1.39 24.94
C GLU A 304 6.18 0.43 24.01
N LYS A 305 5.17 0.93 23.29
CA LYS A 305 4.42 0.14 22.29
C LYS A 305 4.09 0.99 21.08
N CYS A 306 4.16 0.36 19.91
CA CYS A 306 3.78 0.96 18.63
C CYS A 306 2.96 -0.04 17.83
N TRP A 307 1.82 0.40 17.30
CA TRP A 307 1.06 -0.36 16.33
C TRP A 307 0.77 0.48 15.12
N VAL A 308 0.95 -0.13 13.95
CA VAL A 308 0.55 0.44 12.66
C VAL A 308 -0.62 -0.37 12.15
N MET A 309 -1.76 0.30 12.00
CA MET A 309 -2.99 -0.28 11.50
C MET A 309 -3.40 0.36 10.19
N GLU A 310 -4.18 -0.36 9.41
CA GLU A 310 -4.74 0.12 8.15
C GLU A 310 -6.25 0.04 8.18
N PHE A 311 -6.90 1.16 7.86
CA PHE A 311 -8.36 1.24 7.85
C PHE A 311 -8.88 1.75 6.52
N LYS A 312 -10.08 1.30 6.13
CA LYS A 312 -10.88 2.00 5.14
C LYS A 312 -11.42 3.30 5.75
N LYS A 313 -11.71 4.30 4.91
CA LYS A 313 -12.18 5.63 5.37
C LYS A 313 -13.40 5.58 6.31
N LYS A 314 -14.30 4.62 6.14
CA LYS A 314 -15.48 4.44 7.01
C LYS A 314 -15.13 3.80 8.37
N GLU A 315 -14.28 2.77 8.36
CA GLU A 315 -13.85 2.06 9.58
C GLU A 315 -13.00 2.96 10.49
N TYR A 316 -12.20 3.83 9.86
CA TYR A 316 -11.38 4.83 10.53
C TYR A 316 -12.18 5.72 11.49
N GLN A 317 -13.35 6.23 11.07
CA GLN A 317 -14.14 7.12 11.90
C GLN A 317 -14.69 6.40 13.15
N SER A 318 -15.16 5.16 13.00
CA SER A 318 -15.68 4.37 14.12
C SER A 318 -14.57 3.99 15.10
N PHE A 319 -13.40 3.55 14.60
CA PHE A 319 -12.24 3.25 15.43
C PHE A 319 -11.85 4.46 16.28
N TYR A 320 -11.74 5.61 15.62
CA TYR A 320 -11.30 6.86 16.23
C TYR A 320 -12.28 7.36 17.31
N GLN A 321 -13.59 7.28 17.07
CA GLN A 321 -14.59 7.63 18.08
C GLN A 321 -14.58 6.69 19.29
N GLY A 322 -14.22 5.41 19.10
CA GLY A 322 -14.03 4.47 20.19
C GLY A 322 -12.90 4.90 21.12
N VAL A 323 -11.71 5.14 20.55
CA VAL A 323 -10.51 5.51 21.32
C VAL A 323 -10.71 6.82 22.10
N LEU A 324 -11.26 7.86 21.46
CA LEU A 324 -11.48 9.15 22.12
C LEU A 324 -12.55 9.13 23.22
N LYS A 325 -13.44 8.13 23.22
CA LYS A 325 -14.45 8.00 24.25
C LYS A 325 -13.84 7.45 25.55
N ASP A 326 -12.90 6.53 25.41
CA ASP A 326 -12.26 5.86 26.54
C ASP A 326 -11.18 6.76 27.16
N GLU A 327 -10.47 7.54 26.35
CA GLU A 327 -9.39 8.41 26.83
C GLU A 327 -9.49 9.86 26.32
N PRO A 328 -9.61 10.87 27.21
CA PRO A 328 -9.65 12.27 26.81
C PRO A 328 -8.30 12.70 26.19
N CYS A 329 -8.27 12.78 24.86
CA CYS A 329 -7.13 13.27 24.10
C CYS A 329 -7.38 14.69 23.56
N ILE A 330 -6.30 15.44 23.36
CA ILE A 330 -6.32 16.73 22.68
C ILE A 330 -5.72 16.59 21.27
N GLU A 331 -6.20 17.38 20.33
CA GLU A 331 -5.61 17.47 19.00
C GLU A 331 -4.27 18.21 19.05
N ILE A 332 -3.26 17.63 18.41
CA ILE A 332 -1.92 18.19 18.31
C ILE A 332 -1.53 18.42 16.84
N SER A 333 -0.58 19.32 16.61
CA SER A 333 -0.07 19.59 15.26
C SER A 333 0.76 18.40 14.76
N SER A 334 0.88 18.27 13.44
CA SER A 334 1.74 17.26 12.82
C SER A 334 3.20 17.40 13.26
N ASP A 335 3.70 18.63 13.40
CA ASP A 335 5.08 18.87 13.84
C ASP A 335 5.28 18.46 15.30
N HIS A 336 4.30 18.70 16.19
CA HIS A 336 4.38 18.26 17.58
C HIS A 336 4.33 16.73 17.70
N LEU A 337 3.49 16.08 16.92
CA LEU A 337 3.47 14.62 16.81
C LEU A 337 4.85 14.08 16.39
N LEU A 338 5.42 14.62 15.31
CA LEU A 338 6.72 14.17 14.80
C LEU A 338 7.81 14.42 15.84
N PHE A 339 7.80 15.58 16.49
CA PHE A 339 8.70 15.86 17.61
C PHE A 339 8.60 14.81 18.72
N LEU A 340 7.39 14.48 19.19
CA LEU A 340 7.19 13.49 20.26
C LEU A 340 7.70 12.10 19.85
N PHE A 341 7.46 11.71 18.59
CA PHE A 341 7.92 10.43 18.05
C PHE A 341 9.45 10.36 17.97
N TYR A 342 10.09 11.39 17.40
CA TYR A 342 11.54 11.42 17.23
C TYR A 342 12.28 11.64 18.56
N GLU A 343 11.74 12.45 19.48
CA GLU A 343 12.28 12.60 20.84
C GLU A 343 12.24 11.27 21.62
N ALA A 344 11.19 10.47 21.44
CA ALA A 344 11.11 9.15 22.05
C ALA A 344 12.09 8.15 21.42
N LEU A 345 12.28 8.19 20.09
CA LEU A 345 13.29 7.39 19.39
C LEU A 345 14.71 7.74 19.81
N ASP A 346 15.04 9.03 19.92
CA ASP A 346 16.37 9.48 20.33
C ASP A 346 16.71 9.01 21.75
N ARG A 347 15.72 9.01 22.66
CA ARG A 347 15.88 8.46 24.01
C ARG A 347 16.14 6.95 24.01
N MET A 348 15.37 6.19 23.22
CA MET A 348 15.60 4.74 23.06
C MET A 348 17.00 4.46 22.52
N ASN A 349 17.44 5.19 21.49
CA ASN A 349 18.78 5.06 20.92
C ASN A 349 19.88 5.38 21.94
N PHE A 350 19.71 6.45 22.73
CA PHE A 350 20.64 6.84 23.79
C PHE A 350 20.74 5.77 24.89
N LEU A 351 19.64 5.09 25.20
CA LEU A 351 19.58 4.01 26.18
C LEU A 351 19.90 2.62 25.58
N HIS A 352 20.23 2.55 24.29
CA HIS A 352 20.48 1.29 23.55
C HIS A 352 19.32 0.30 23.61
N GLU A 353 18.08 0.81 23.68
CA GLU A 353 16.87 0.00 23.64
C GLU A 353 16.60 -0.57 22.25
N GLN A 354 15.98 -1.74 22.18
CA GLN A 354 15.60 -2.35 20.91
C GLN A 354 14.38 -1.64 20.30
N ILE A 355 14.51 -1.21 19.05
CA ILE A 355 13.41 -0.63 18.27
C ILE A 355 12.61 -1.77 17.62
N SER A 356 11.29 -1.79 17.85
CA SER A 356 10.40 -2.80 17.27
C SER A 356 10.22 -2.62 15.75
N GLU A 357 9.81 -3.69 15.05
CA GLU A 357 9.53 -3.64 13.61
C GLU A 357 8.40 -2.64 13.29
N GLU A 358 7.35 -2.60 14.12
CA GLU A 358 6.23 -1.66 13.99
C GLU A 358 6.69 -0.21 14.15
N THR A 359 7.69 0.02 15.00
CA THR A 359 8.26 1.36 15.19
C THR A 359 9.06 1.81 13.96
N TYR A 360 9.81 0.90 13.33
CA TYR A 360 10.44 1.16 12.03
C TYR A 360 9.41 1.42 10.92
N GLN A 361 8.33 0.65 10.91
CA GLN A 361 7.23 0.86 9.97
C GLN A 361 6.57 2.24 10.19
N ALA A 362 6.31 2.62 11.44
CA ALA A 362 5.79 3.93 11.79
C ALA A 362 6.73 5.06 11.33
N LYS A 363 8.05 4.93 11.54
CA LYS A 363 9.05 5.88 11.05
C LYS A 363 9.00 6.02 9.52
N SER A 364 8.97 4.90 8.80
CA SER A 364 8.84 4.88 7.33
C SER A 364 7.58 5.59 6.84
N ILE A 365 6.46 5.39 7.54
CA ILE A 365 5.19 6.04 7.23
C ILE A 365 5.23 7.53 7.55
N LEU A 366 5.74 7.92 8.72
CA LEU A 366 5.79 9.32 9.17
C LEU A 366 6.76 10.16 8.34
N GLY A 367 7.86 9.56 7.88
CA GLY A 367 8.91 10.24 7.14
C GLY A 367 9.87 10.96 8.07
N ASP A 368 10.95 11.51 7.50
CA ASP A 368 11.99 12.19 8.26
C ASP A 368 11.51 13.52 8.86
N PHE A 369 12.03 13.84 10.04
CA PHE A 369 11.75 15.07 10.75
C PHE A 369 13.05 15.66 11.29
N ASP A 370 13.26 16.95 11.05
CA ASP A 370 14.38 17.68 11.63
C ASP A 370 13.97 18.21 13.00
N MET A 371 14.57 17.64 14.04
CA MET A 371 14.39 18.07 15.43
C MET A 371 15.08 19.41 15.72
N SER A 372 15.99 19.86 14.85
CA SER A 372 16.80 21.04 15.09
C SER A 372 15.94 22.31 15.16
N GLY A 373 16.08 23.05 16.25
CA GLY A 373 15.33 24.30 16.47
C GLY A 373 13.84 24.13 16.78
N PHE A 374 13.31 22.91 16.90
CA PHE A 374 11.93 22.72 17.33
C PHE A 374 11.74 23.22 18.76
N GLN A 375 10.79 24.15 18.96
CA GLN A 375 10.36 24.60 20.29
C GLN A 375 9.03 23.97 20.66
N HIS A 376 8.84 23.61 21.94
CA HIS A 376 7.57 23.07 22.40
C HIS A 376 6.42 24.04 22.06
N PRO A 377 5.31 23.56 21.45
CA PRO A 377 4.18 24.41 21.07
C PRO A 377 3.54 25.24 22.20
N VAL A 378 3.79 24.93 23.47
CA VAL A 378 3.30 25.75 24.58
C VAL A 378 3.94 27.14 24.55
N TYR A 379 5.17 27.25 24.06
CA TYR A 379 5.92 28.51 24.02
C TYR A 379 5.47 29.46 22.92
N SER A 380 4.65 29.01 21.95
CA SER A 380 3.99 29.94 21.04
C SER A 380 2.92 30.78 21.75
N SER A 381 2.38 30.27 22.85
CA SER A 381 1.29 30.90 23.62
C SER A 381 1.78 31.49 24.95
N LEU A 382 2.82 30.89 25.54
CA LEU A 382 3.35 31.28 26.85
C LEU A 382 4.83 31.66 26.76
N HIS A 383 5.16 32.89 27.16
CA HIS A 383 6.55 33.33 27.20
C HIS A 383 7.22 32.90 28.51
N LYS A 384 8.21 32.03 28.39
CA LYS A 384 8.96 31.46 29.51
C LYS A 384 9.58 32.52 30.41
N GLU A 385 10.16 33.56 29.82
CA GLU A 385 10.88 34.63 30.54
C GLU A 385 9.92 35.48 31.38
N LYS A 386 8.70 35.73 30.87
CA LYS A 386 7.68 36.50 31.58
C LYS A 386 7.12 35.72 32.77
N ILE A 387 6.94 34.41 32.62
CA ILE A 387 6.44 33.54 33.69
C ILE A 387 7.51 33.35 34.77
N ALA A 388 8.78 33.26 34.38
CA ALA A 388 9.90 33.04 35.29
C ALA A 388 10.09 34.13 36.36
N VAL A 389 9.58 35.35 36.13
CA VAL A 389 9.64 36.47 37.10
C VAL A 389 8.44 36.52 38.04
N GLU A 390 7.36 35.78 37.74
CA GLU A 390 6.14 35.74 38.55
C GLU A 390 6.26 34.62 39.63
N GLY A 391 7.07 34.85 40.65
CA GLY A 391 7.37 33.83 41.68
C GLY A 391 6.16 33.19 42.36
N TRP A 392 5.06 33.94 42.51
CA TRP A 392 3.80 33.45 43.11
C TRP A 392 3.15 32.30 42.31
N LEU A 393 3.45 32.17 41.01
CA LEU A 393 2.98 31.05 40.19
C LEU A 393 3.65 29.74 40.60
N LEU A 394 4.95 29.79 40.90
CA LEU A 394 5.69 28.63 41.38
C LEU A 394 5.25 28.25 42.80
N ASP A 395 5.05 29.25 43.66
CA ASP A 395 4.60 29.04 45.06
C ASP A 395 3.24 28.34 45.17
N ARG A 396 2.42 28.39 44.11
CA ARG A 396 1.10 27.74 44.03
C ARG A 396 1.06 26.54 43.10
N ALA A 397 2.20 26.12 42.56
CA ALA A 397 2.26 25.05 41.58
C ALA A 397 1.89 23.68 42.17
N ASP A 398 1.97 23.50 43.48
CA ASP A 398 1.47 22.34 44.22
C ASP A 398 -0.02 22.05 43.94
N LYS A 399 -0.83 23.10 43.76
CA LYS A 399 -2.27 23.00 43.42
C LYS A 399 -2.53 22.34 42.06
N LEU A 400 -1.52 22.17 41.23
CA LEU A 400 -1.66 21.41 39.98
C LEU A 400 -1.96 19.95 40.25
N LEU A 401 -1.48 19.38 41.36
CA LEU A 401 -1.74 17.98 41.72
C LEU A 401 -3.21 17.70 42.07
N GLU A 402 -3.98 18.75 42.40
CA GLU A 402 -5.43 18.67 42.59
C GLU A 402 -6.19 18.53 41.25
N GLN A 403 -5.52 18.80 40.13
CA GLN A 403 -6.14 18.74 38.80
C GLN A 403 -6.16 17.30 38.29
N LYS A 404 -7.22 16.94 37.58
CA LYS A 404 -7.40 15.59 36.99
C LYS A 404 -6.23 15.19 36.08
N GLU A 405 -5.59 16.16 35.44
CA GLU A 405 -4.47 15.92 34.52
C GLU A 405 -3.18 15.51 35.23
N CYS A 406 -2.99 15.94 36.49
CA CYS A 406 -1.86 15.57 37.33
C CYS A 406 -2.24 14.51 38.39
N ALA A 407 -3.49 14.05 38.40
CA ALA A 407 -3.99 13.11 39.38
C ALA A 407 -3.15 11.83 39.40
N GLY A 408 -2.70 11.47 40.60
CA GLY A 408 -1.93 10.26 40.87
C GLY A 408 -0.43 10.38 40.63
N TRP A 409 0.10 11.52 40.19
CA TRP A 409 1.54 11.71 40.02
C TRP A 409 2.29 11.38 41.32
N GLN A 410 3.18 10.40 41.25
CA GLN A 410 3.84 9.81 42.41
C GLN A 410 5.26 9.34 42.09
N PHE A 411 6.06 9.13 43.12
CA PHE A 411 7.33 8.43 43.02
C PHE A 411 7.13 6.92 43.24
N LEU A 412 8.04 6.12 42.68
CA LEU A 412 8.03 4.67 42.84
C LEU A 412 8.25 4.27 44.30
N GLU A 413 7.37 3.43 44.83
CA GLU A 413 7.37 2.98 46.22
C GLU A 413 8.70 2.36 46.64
N GLU A 414 9.34 1.57 45.76
CA GLU A 414 10.60 0.89 46.05
C GLU A 414 11.72 1.89 46.37
N LYS A 415 11.69 3.07 45.75
CA LYS A 415 12.68 4.13 45.98
C LYS A 415 12.37 4.96 47.24
N LEU A 416 11.12 4.95 47.71
CA LEU A 416 10.68 5.75 48.85
C LEU A 416 10.81 5.03 50.19
N ARG A 417 10.86 3.69 50.19
CA ARG A 417 10.80 2.87 51.40
C ARG A 417 11.78 3.31 52.50
N LYS A 418 13.04 3.57 52.12
CA LYS A 418 14.08 4.10 53.01
C LYS A 418 13.62 5.35 53.77
N TYR A 419 13.03 6.31 53.08
CA TYR A 419 12.60 7.59 53.67
C TYR A 419 11.34 7.45 54.51
N TYR A 420 10.43 6.59 54.08
CA TYR A 420 9.24 6.25 54.86
C TYR A 420 9.63 5.68 56.23
N ASP A 421 10.55 4.71 56.26
CA ASP A 421 11.05 4.11 57.49
C ASP A 421 11.81 5.12 58.37
N GLU A 422 12.63 6.02 57.76
CA GLU A 422 13.30 7.13 58.46
C GLU A 422 12.30 8.05 59.16
N ILE A 423 11.22 8.47 58.47
CA ILE A 423 10.18 9.36 59.02
C ILE A 423 9.40 8.68 60.14
N ARG A 424 8.96 7.44 59.92
CA ARG A 424 8.24 6.66 60.95
C ARG A 424 9.11 6.42 62.19
N GLY A 425 10.42 6.28 61.99
CA GLY A 425 11.39 6.21 63.07
C GLY A 425 11.38 7.44 63.97
N LEU A 426 11.11 8.65 63.44
CA LEU A 426 11.02 9.89 64.23
C LEU A 426 9.82 9.89 65.18
N ASP A 427 8.70 9.31 64.75
CA ASP A 427 7.48 9.23 65.55
C ASP A 427 7.62 8.27 66.73
N ASN A 428 8.42 7.22 66.56
CA ASN A 428 8.67 6.20 67.58
C ASN A 428 9.79 6.56 68.58
N ARG A 429 10.44 7.72 68.46
CA ARG A 429 11.49 8.14 69.42
C ARG A 429 10.86 8.47 70.78
N THR A 430 11.33 7.80 71.83
CA THR A 430 10.89 7.98 73.23
C THR A 430 11.17 9.38 73.81
N VAL A 431 12.01 10.18 73.14
CA VAL A 431 12.36 11.54 73.59
C VAL A 431 11.22 12.51 73.26
N ILE A 432 10.73 13.25 74.25
CA ILE A 432 9.74 14.31 74.08
C ILE A 432 10.41 15.48 73.35
N VAL A 433 10.36 15.44 72.02
CA VAL A 433 10.85 16.50 71.14
C VAL A 433 9.70 17.48 70.87
N SER A 434 9.99 18.78 70.81
CA SER A 434 8.97 19.78 70.47
C SER A 434 8.44 19.54 69.04
N PRO A 435 7.14 19.78 68.75
CA PRO A 435 6.58 19.56 67.42
C PRO A 435 7.32 20.29 66.30
N GLN A 436 7.89 21.46 66.60
CA GLN A 436 8.67 22.28 65.68
C GLN A 436 9.96 21.60 65.23
N PHE A 437 10.66 20.92 66.13
CA PHE A 437 11.90 20.22 65.80
C PHE A 437 11.63 18.95 64.99
N LYS A 438 10.55 18.21 65.32
CA LYS A 438 10.10 17.08 64.49
C LYS A 438 9.80 17.53 63.05
N GLN A 439 9.06 18.62 62.89
CA GLN A 439 8.72 19.16 61.57
C GLN A 439 9.95 19.63 60.78
N ALA A 440 10.96 20.19 61.45
CA ALA A 440 12.23 20.56 60.83
C ALA A 440 13.00 19.32 60.34
N GLU A 441 13.13 18.27 61.17
CA GLU A 441 13.81 17.02 60.82
C GLU A 441 13.08 16.29 59.67
N THR A 442 11.75 16.24 59.69
CA THR A 442 10.96 15.69 58.56
C THR A 442 11.19 16.48 57.28
N THR A 443 11.27 17.81 57.37
CA THR A 443 11.53 18.66 56.18
C THR A 443 12.91 18.39 55.61
N GLU A 444 13.92 18.19 56.45
CA GLU A 444 15.28 17.83 56.02
C GLU A 444 15.31 16.46 55.31
N ILE A 445 14.57 15.47 55.84
CA ILE A 445 14.42 14.16 55.18
C ILE A 445 13.76 14.32 53.81
N TYR A 446 12.73 15.16 53.67
CA TYR A 446 12.10 15.43 52.37
C TYR A 446 13.06 16.07 51.38
N GLU A 447 13.80 17.11 51.79
CA GLU A 447 14.76 17.78 50.91
C GLU A 447 15.85 16.80 50.44
N LYS A 448 16.38 15.98 51.37
CA LYS A 448 17.34 14.92 51.07
C LYS A 448 16.77 13.89 50.09
N ALA A 449 15.55 13.42 50.33
CA ALA A 449 14.89 12.45 49.47
C ALA A 449 14.74 12.99 48.04
N LEU A 450 14.27 14.23 47.88
CA LEU A 450 14.13 14.84 46.56
C LEU A 450 15.46 14.99 45.83
N MET A 451 16.54 15.35 46.52
CA MET A 451 17.87 15.46 45.93
C MET A 451 18.43 14.10 45.47
N GLU A 452 18.11 13.00 46.16
CA GLU A 452 18.51 11.65 45.77
C GLU A 452 17.59 11.06 44.67
N LEU A 453 16.28 11.35 44.70
CA LEU A 453 15.28 10.77 43.79
C LEU A 453 15.24 11.46 42.42
N VAL A 454 15.49 12.77 42.36
CA VAL A 454 15.35 13.57 41.14
C VAL A 454 16.73 13.92 40.59
N ASP A 455 17.31 12.94 39.89
CA ASP A 455 18.53 13.12 39.11
C ASP A 455 18.30 14.02 37.87
N GLU A 456 19.35 14.25 37.09
CA GLU A 456 19.28 15.08 35.88
C GLU A 456 18.27 14.53 34.85
N THR A 457 18.20 13.21 34.72
CA THR A 457 17.33 12.54 33.74
C THR A 457 15.86 12.70 34.13
N MET A 458 15.52 12.40 35.39
CA MET A 458 14.20 12.59 35.98
C MET A 458 13.79 14.06 35.94
N ARG A 459 14.72 14.99 36.20
CA ARG A 459 14.45 16.43 36.14
C ARG A 459 14.03 16.85 34.75
N LYS A 460 14.77 16.46 33.72
CA LYS A 460 14.40 16.73 32.31
C LYS A 460 13.06 16.11 31.94
N ALA A 461 12.81 14.87 32.36
CA ALA A 461 11.54 14.19 32.12
C ALA A 461 10.36 14.94 32.77
N LEU A 462 10.50 15.36 34.04
CA LEU A 462 9.46 16.12 34.75
C LEU A 462 9.28 17.53 34.21
N THR A 463 10.35 18.21 33.80
CA THR A 463 10.25 19.48 33.06
C THR A 463 9.40 19.28 31.82
N ARG A 464 9.70 18.26 31.01
CA ARG A 464 8.93 17.94 29.81
C ARG A 464 7.47 17.59 30.12
N ARG A 465 7.23 16.80 31.18
CA ARG A 465 5.89 16.45 31.67
C ARG A 465 5.05 17.69 31.95
N LEU A 466 5.65 18.67 32.63
CA LEU A 466 5.01 19.95 32.97
C LEU A 466 4.76 20.82 31.74
N GLU A 467 5.67 20.87 30.77
CA GLU A 467 5.44 21.58 29.51
C GLU A 467 4.26 20.98 28.72
N GLU A 468 4.18 19.65 28.63
CA GLU A 468 3.07 18.95 27.94
C GLU A 468 1.74 19.12 28.68
N THR A 469 1.78 19.14 30.01
CA THR A 469 0.61 19.41 30.86
C THR A 469 0.15 20.87 30.67
N ALA A 470 1.09 21.82 30.61
CA ALA A 470 0.79 23.22 30.33
C ALA A 470 0.15 23.38 28.95
N TYR A 471 0.66 22.68 27.93
CA TYR A 471 0.07 22.68 26.60
C TYR A 471 -1.37 22.17 26.59
N LEU A 472 -1.65 21.10 27.34
CA LEU A 472 -3.02 20.59 27.50
C LEU A 472 -3.93 21.63 28.17
N PHE A 473 -3.46 22.33 29.21
CA PHE A 473 -4.21 23.40 29.84
C PHE A 473 -4.47 24.57 28.88
N VAL A 474 -3.50 24.96 28.05
CA VAL A 474 -3.73 25.97 26.99
C VAL A 474 -4.81 25.51 26.02
N LYS A 475 -4.79 24.24 25.59
CA LYS A 475 -5.79 23.68 24.66
C LYS A 475 -7.19 23.53 25.25
N THR A 476 -7.31 23.64 26.57
CA THR A 476 -8.59 23.55 27.30
C THR A 476 -8.97 24.88 27.96
N ASP A 477 -8.38 25.99 27.52
CA ASP A 477 -8.63 27.36 27.98
C ASP A 477 -8.34 27.62 29.48
N ARG A 478 -7.43 26.83 30.07
CA ARG A 478 -7.03 26.90 31.48
C ARG A 478 -5.68 27.61 31.66
N LEU A 479 -5.66 28.89 31.31
CA LEU A 479 -4.41 29.64 31.17
C LEU A 479 -3.62 29.80 32.48
N LEU A 480 -4.31 29.92 33.63
CA LEU A 480 -3.64 30.09 34.92
C LEU A 480 -2.86 28.81 35.30
N GLU A 481 -3.49 27.65 35.17
CA GLU A 481 -2.87 26.35 35.40
C GLU A 481 -1.72 26.08 34.42
N ALA A 482 -1.90 26.47 33.16
CA ALA A 482 -0.82 26.41 32.18
C ALA A 482 0.41 27.23 32.61
N LYS A 483 0.19 28.46 33.09
CA LYS A 483 1.27 29.33 33.61
C LYS A 483 1.94 28.75 34.85
N MET A 484 1.18 28.18 35.79
CA MET A 484 1.73 27.49 36.96
C MET A 484 2.61 26.30 36.55
N ALA A 485 2.17 25.52 35.56
CA ALA A 485 2.92 24.37 35.07
C ALA A 485 4.24 24.79 34.39
N ILE A 486 4.24 25.87 33.60
CA ILE A 486 5.49 26.44 33.06
C ILE A 486 6.39 27.02 34.15
N ALA A 487 5.83 27.69 35.16
CA ALA A 487 6.61 28.21 36.28
C ALA A 487 7.32 27.08 37.03
N ALA A 488 6.64 25.96 37.26
CA ALA A 488 7.22 24.74 37.80
C ALA A 488 8.31 24.15 36.89
N ALA A 489 8.06 24.03 35.59
CA ALA A 489 9.06 23.54 34.64
C ALA A 489 10.35 24.37 34.67
N VAL A 490 10.23 25.71 34.69
CA VAL A 490 11.35 26.64 34.83
C VAL A 490 12.07 26.49 36.18
N GLY A 491 11.32 26.25 37.26
CA GLY A 491 11.88 25.98 38.58
C GLY A 491 12.82 24.76 38.57
N LEU A 492 12.37 23.66 37.96
CA LEU A 492 13.18 22.46 37.77
C LEU A 492 14.41 22.73 36.91
N GLU A 493 14.29 23.42 35.79
CA GLU A 493 15.45 23.73 34.93
C GLU A 493 16.52 24.57 35.65
N LYS A 494 16.12 25.46 36.55
CA LYS A 494 17.04 26.25 37.39
C LYS A 494 17.67 25.44 38.53
N GLY A 495 17.41 24.14 38.61
CA GLY A 495 17.97 23.24 39.62
C GLY A 495 17.27 23.32 40.98
N LEU A 496 16.09 23.92 41.07
CA LEU A 496 15.30 23.91 42.30
C LEU A 496 14.67 22.53 42.48
N THR A 497 15.40 21.59 43.09
CA THR A 497 14.91 20.23 43.36
C THR A 497 14.33 20.09 44.77
N GLY A 498 15.14 20.25 45.82
CA GLY A 498 14.72 19.98 47.20
C GLY A 498 13.56 20.86 47.72
N LYS A 499 13.42 22.06 47.18
CA LYS A 499 12.40 23.05 47.59
C LYS A 499 11.28 23.23 46.57
N HIS A 500 11.22 22.39 45.55
CA HIS A 500 10.22 22.52 44.50
C HIS A 500 8.82 22.18 45.05
N PRO A 501 7.82 23.08 44.96
CA PRO A 501 6.50 22.85 45.57
C PRO A 501 5.81 21.58 45.06
N ILE A 502 5.80 21.35 43.75
CA ILE A 502 5.22 20.12 43.16
C ILE A 502 5.94 18.87 43.64
N LEU A 503 7.28 18.84 43.64
CA LEU A 503 8.02 17.63 44.00
C LEU A 503 7.80 17.28 45.47
N LYS A 504 7.79 18.29 46.34
CA LYS A 504 7.52 18.12 47.75
C LYS A 504 6.13 17.54 47.99
N GLU A 505 5.12 18.05 47.29
CA GLU A 505 3.75 17.57 47.43
C GLU A 505 3.56 16.18 46.83
N MET A 506 4.18 15.89 45.68
CA MET A 506 4.25 14.52 45.12
C MET A 506 4.90 13.54 46.10
N LEU A 507 6.01 13.93 46.76
CA LEU A 507 6.70 13.07 47.72
C LEU A 507 5.81 12.76 48.92
N LYS A 508 5.17 13.76 49.52
CA LYS A 508 4.24 13.56 50.63
C LYS A 508 3.10 12.62 50.23
N TYR A 509 2.44 12.89 49.11
CA TYR A 509 1.36 12.06 48.60
C TYR A 509 1.83 10.60 48.43
N SER A 510 3.01 10.40 47.85
CA SER A 510 3.55 9.05 47.64
C SER A 510 3.85 8.32 48.96
N LEU A 511 4.33 9.03 49.99
CA LEU A 511 4.57 8.45 51.32
C LEU A 511 3.27 8.14 52.06
N GLU A 512 2.25 9.00 51.93
CA GLU A 512 0.90 8.75 52.47
C GLU A 512 0.27 7.49 51.87
N LEU A 513 0.52 7.21 50.58
CA LEU A 513 0.06 5.99 49.94
C LEU A 513 0.69 4.73 50.56
N ILE A 514 1.99 4.77 50.86
CA ILE A 514 2.68 3.68 51.56
C ILE A 514 2.06 3.48 52.95
N GLU A 515 1.83 4.57 53.69
CA GLU A 515 1.21 4.50 55.02
C GLU A 515 -0.18 3.86 54.99
N ARG A 516 -1.03 4.25 54.03
CA ARG A 516 -2.37 3.67 53.85
C ARG A 516 -2.31 2.19 53.49
N LYS A 517 -1.36 1.79 52.62
CA LYS A 517 -1.12 0.38 52.29
C LYS A 517 -0.74 -0.42 53.54
N GLU A 518 0.15 0.09 54.37
CA GLU A 518 0.54 -0.60 55.62
C GLU A 518 -0.57 -0.70 56.66
N LYS A 519 -1.46 0.28 56.72
CA LYS A 519 -2.65 0.25 57.59
C LYS A 519 -3.75 -0.67 57.06
N GLY A 520 -3.59 -1.26 55.87
CA GLY A 520 -4.62 -2.06 55.22
C GLY A 520 -5.81 -1.23 54.73
N GLU A 521 -5.63 0.08 54.59
CA GLU A 521 -6.66 1.03 54.15
C GLU A 521 -6.63 1.26 52.63
N ALA A 522 -5.63 0.71 51.93
CA ALA A 522 -5.53 0.81 50.47
C ALA A 522 -6.45 -0.20 49.78
N SER A 523 -7.47 0.28 49.09
CA SER A 523 -8.24 -0.50 48.10
C SER A 523 -7.51 -0.52 46.75
N GLU A 524 -7.73 -1.57 45.94
CA GLU A 524 -7.24 -1.66 44.54
C GLU A 524 -7.63 -0.42 43.70
N GLU A 525 -8.70 0.31 44.06
CA GLU A 525 -9.12 1.56 43.40
C GLU A 525 -8.06 2.69 43.46
N VAL A 526 -7.13 2.68 44.42
CA VAL A 526 -6.11 3.74 44.52
C VAL A 526 -4.98 3.53 43.52
N GLU A 527 -4.68 2.27 43.15
CA GLU A 527 -3.68 1.95 42.12
C GLU A 527 -4.20 2.15 40.70
N ASP A 528 -5.52 2.03 40.49
CA ASP A 528 -6.15 2.21 39.17
C ASP A 528 -6.54 3.68 38.89
N ARG A 529 -6.53 4.55 39.92
CA ARG A 529 -6.83 5.98 39.77
C ARG A 529 -5.80 6.69 38.90
N GLY A 530 -6.17 6.87 37.64
CA GLY A 530 -5.45 7.71 36.70
C GLY A 530 -4.46 6.96 35.81
N ARG A 531 -4.37 5.63 35.92
CA ARG A 531 -3.59 4.80 35.00
C ARG A 531 -4.26 4.81 33.62
N LEU A 532 -3.51 5.18 32.59
CA LEU A 532 -4.05 5.25 31.23
C LEU A 532 -4.06 3.90 30.53
N ILE A 533 -3.21 2.98 30.99
CA ILE A 533 -2.91 1.73 30.29
C ILE A 533 -2.82 0.61 31.32
N THR A 534 -3.85 -0.22 31.36
CA THR A 534 -3.80 -1.55 31.97
C THR A 534 -3.05 -2.44 31.00
N LEU A 535 -1.77 -2.68 31.30
CA LEU A 535 -0.87 -3.50 30.46
C LEU A 535 -1.11 -4.99 30.67
#